data_AF-R8BMK8-F1
#
_entry.id   AF-R8BMK8-F1
#
_cell.length_a   1.000
_cell.length_b   1.000
_cell.length_c   1.000
_cell.angle_alpha   90.00
_cell.angle_beta   90.00
_cell.angle_gamma   90.00
#
_symmetry.space_group_name_H-M   'P 1'
#
loop_
_entity.id
_entity.type
_entity.pdbx_description
1 polymer ?
#
loop_
_entity_poly.entity_id
_entity_poly.type
_entity_poly.pdbx_seq_one_letter_code
_entity_poly.pdbx_strand_id
1 'polypeptide(L)'
;MGKIMECRGQCAVLKGRSMIAMMRKDSFDLTLLNPLERCTPLAVAAHSLYEKARPDQLPDPGGVLHLNTAKYELLADGRTTRCSGTRFVPTPVYQVKLEGVAKVGHRAIFIGGFRDPILIAGLDDLLDRVRSYTKAKKRVPSSTAPLSAIASVVRHKNSGPFELTFDVMFDDDAHFRRVRNADPLNNDVICRLYHIKPEDIVVSMYFEAALAWKCTIRRPWAQGSVGERDTLGTAQHAPLLGIVVPPLEE
;
A
#
# COMPACT_ATOMS: atom_id res chain seq x y z
N MET A 1 16.95 -19.34 -22.37
CA MET A 1 17.75 -18.15 -21.97
C MET A 1 16.96 -16.84 -22.06
N GLY A 2 16.42 -16.47 -23.23
CA GLY A 2 15.86 -15.12 -23.49
C GLY A 2 14.94 -14.56 -22.40
N LYS A 3 13.87 -15.29 -22.02
CA LYS A 3 12.94 -14.83 -20.96
C LYS A 3 13.62 -14.61 -19.60
N ILE A 4 14.54 -15.48 -19.22
CA ILE A 4 15.27 -15.35 -17.94
C ILE A 4 16.14 -14.08 -17.96
N MET A 5 16.83 -13.81 -19.07
CA MET A 5 17.68 -12.63 -19.22
C MET A 5 16.89 -11.31 -19.32
N GLU A 6 15.66 -11.34 -19.84
CA GLU A 6 14.75 -10.18 -19.87
C GLU A 6 14.38 -9.72 -18.45
N CYS A 7 14.01 -10.65 -17.57
CA CYS A 7 13.72 -10.37 -16.15
C CYS A 7 14.97 -10.23 -15.26
N ARG A 8 16.18 -10.40 -15.82
CA ARG A 8 17.48 -10.24 -15.12
C ARG A 8 17.57 -11.11 -13.86
N GLY A 9 18.06 -10.55 -12.75
CA GLY A 9 18.27 -11.27 -11.48
C GLY A 9 17.00 -11.61 -10.70
N GLN A 10 15.81 -11.54 -11.32
CA GLN A 10 14.56 -11.89 -10.64
C GLN A 10 14.47 -13.39 -10.34
N CYS A 11 15.23 -14.26 -11.03
CA CYS A 11 15.34 -15.68 -10.71
C CYS A 11 16.44 -16.01 -9.68
N ALA A 12 17.03 -15.00 -9.02
CA ALA A 12 18.08 -15.19 -8.03
C ALA A 12 17.56 -15.38 -6.60
N VAL A 13 18.40 -15.97 -5.75
CA VAL A 13 18.31 -15.91 -4.28
C VAL A 13 19.11 -14.69 -3.84
N LEU A 14 18.41 -13.76 -3.16
CA LEU A 14 18.65 -12.31 -3.20
C LEU A 14 18.40 -11.76 -4.62
N LYS A 15 17.27 -11.06 -4.79
CA LYS A 15 16.83 -10.56 -6.11
C LYS A 15 17.83 -9.51 -6.61
N GLY A 16 18.46 -9.81 -7.74
CA GLY A 16 19.48 -8.97 -8.34
C GLY A 16 18.96 -8.08 -9.47
N ARG A 17 19.72 -7.03 -9.80
CA ARG A 17 19.41 -6.12 -10.92
C ARG A 17 20.13 -6.49 -12.21
N SER A 18 21.23 -7.23 -12.13
CA SER A 18 22.12 -7.48 -13.27
C SER A 18 22.56 -8.95 -13.31
N MET A 19 22.52 -9.53 -14.50
CA MET A 19 22.85 -10.93 -14.75
C MET A 19 23.62 -11.03 -16.06
N ILE A 20 24.56 -11.96 -16.13
CA ILE A 20 25.25 -12.35 -17.36
C ILE A 20 24.85 -13.78 -17.72
N ALA A 21 24.62 -14.01 -19.01
CA ALA A 21 24.47 -15.35 -19.57
C ALA A 21 25.66 -15.66 -20.47
N MET A 22 26.34 -16.77 -20.21
CA MET A 22 27.41 -17.28 -21.08
C MET A 22 26.84 -18.41 -21.93
N MET A 23 26.73 -18.16 -23.24
CA MET A 23 26.27 -19.15 -24.20
C MET A 23 27.35 -20.20 -24.47
N ARG A 24 26.91 -21.45 -24.60
CA ARG A 24 27.72 -22.60 -25.04
C ARG A 24 27.02 -23.29 -26.19
N LYS A 25 27.65 -24.32 -26.76
CA LYS A 25 27.12 -25.08 -27.90
C LYS A 25 25.71 -25.64 -27.61
N ASP A 26 25.55 -26.31 -26.46
CA ASP A 26 24.32 -27.05 -26.11
C ASP A 26 23.72 -26.60 -24.75
N SER A 27 24.26 -25.53 -24.16
CA SER A 27 23.86 -25.04 -22.84
C SER A 27 24.14 -23.56 -22.68
N PHE A 28 23.69 -22.98 -21.57
CA PHE A 28 24.08 -21.63 -21.16
C PHE A 28 24.23 -21.54 -19.64
N ASP A 29 25.12 -20.68 -19.18
CA ASP A 29 25.41 -20.46 -17.76
C ASP A 29 24.85 -19.11 -17.34
N LEU A 30 24.14 -19.07 -16.20
CA LEU A 30 23.57 -17.85 -15.63
C LEU A 30 24.30 -17.47 -14.34
N THR A 31 24.89 -16.29 -14.33
CA THR A 31 25.66 -15.75 -13.19
C THR A 31 25.20 -14.33 -12.87
N LEU A 32 25.06 -13.99 -11.60
CA LEU A 32 24.80 -12.61 -11.17
C LEU A 32 26.11 -11.82 -11.04
N LEU A 33 26.03 -10.52 -11.30
CA LEU A 33 27.22 -9.66 -11.21
C LEU A 33 27.62 -9.35 -9.76
N ASN A 34 26.64 -9.30 -8.84
CA ASN A 34 26.90 -9.13 -7.42
C ASN A 34 27.35 -10.46 -6.79
N PRO A 35 28.53 -10.54 -6.17
CA PRO A 35 29.02 -11.78 -5.56
C PRO A 35 28.19 -12.34 -4.41
N LEU A 36 27.34 -11.53 -3.79
CA LEU A 36 26.45 -11.98 -2.71
C LEU A 36 25.19 -12.69 -3.24
N GLU A 37 24.88 -12.56 -4.53
CA GLU A 37 23.69 -13.12 -5.15
C GLU A 37 24.00 -14.46 -5.83
N ARG A 38 23.02 -15.37 -5.88
CA ARG A 38 23.19 -16.67 -6.53
C ARG A 38 21.98 -17.12 -7.33
N CYS A 39 22.25 -17.71 -8.50
CA CYS A 39 21.26 -18.45 -9.28
C CYS A 39 21.27 -19.89 -8.76
N THR A 40 20.20 -20.34 -8.11
CA THR A 40 20.05 -21.75 -7.72
C THR A 40 19.25 -22.50 -8.79
N PRO A 41 19.48 -23.82 -8.97
CA PRO A 41 18.72 -24.63 -9.92
C PRO A 41 17.21 -24.48 -9.77
N LEU A 42 16.71 -24.51 -8.53
CA LEU A 42 15.30 -24.34 -8.23
C LEU A 42 14.78 -22.95 -8.64
N ALA A 43 15.50 -21.89 -8.32
CA ALA A 43 15.04 -20.53 -8.60
C ALA A 43 15.04 -20.22 -10.11
N VAL A 44 16.01 -20.77 -10.85
CA VAL A 44 16.04 -20.69 -12.32
C VAL A 44 14.92 -21.52 -12.95
N ALA A 45 14.71 -22.75 -12.47
CA ALA A 45 13.61 -23.61 -12.96
C ALA A 45 12.24 -22.99 -12.68
N ALA A 46 12.03 -22.42 -11.48
CA ALA A 46 10.78 -21.78 -11.09
C ALA A 46 10.43 -20.57 -11.98
N HIS A 47 11.42 -19.93 -12.60
CA HIS A 47 11.16 -18.81 -13.50
C HIS A 47 10.45 -19.22 -14.80
N SER A 48 10.41 -20.52 -15.13
CA SER A 48 9.57 -21.04 -16.23
C SER A 48 8.06 -20.92 -15.95
N LEU A 49 7.66 -20.82 -14.69
CA LEU A 49 6.26 -20.62 -14.26
C LEU A 49 5.81 -19.16 -14.36
N TYR A 50 6.76 -18.22 -14.36
CA TYR A 50 6.48 -16.79 -14.24
C TYR A 50 5.94 -16.22 -15.55
N GLU A 51 4.74 -15.62 -15.53
CA GLU A 51 4.07 -15.00 -16.69
C GLU A 51 3.87 -15.96 -17.89
N LYS A 52 3.68 -17.25 -17.61
CA LYS A 52 3.49 -18.27 -18.65
C LYS A 52 2.24 -19.10 -18.39
N ALA A 53 1.50 -19.39 -19.47
CA ALA A 53 0.32 -20.25 -19.42
C ALA A 53 0.68 -21.71 -19.09
N ARG A 54 1.87 -22.16 -19.50
CA ARG A 54 2.41 -23.49 -19.19
C ARG A 54 3.91 -23.42 -18.92
N PRO A 55 4.43 -24.18 -17.93
CA PRO A 55 5.85 -24.21 -17.60
C PRO A 55 6.67 -25.15 -18.49
N ASP A 56 6.06 -26.15 -19.13
CA ASP A 56 6.75 -27.16 -19.94
C ASP A 56 6.94 -26.76 -21.41
N GLN A 57 6.14 -25.82 -21.90
CA GLN A 57 6.10 -25.40 -23.30
C GLN A 57 6.02 -23.88 -23.40
N LEU A 58 7.10 -23.27 -23.88
CA LEU A 58 7.22 -21.83 -24.05
C LEU A 58 7.09 -21.47 -25.54
N PRO A 59 5.99 -20.84 -25.97
CA PRO A 59 5.87 -20.35 -27.34
C PRO A 59 6.87 -19.21 -27.59
N ASP A 60 7.62 -19.32 -28.68
CA ASP A 60 8.61 -18.35 -29.16
C ASP A 60 8.38 -18.11 -30.67
N PRO A 61 8.98 -17.06 -31.28
CA PRO A 61 8.79 -16.82 -32.71
C PRO A 61 9.17 -18.02 -33.58
N GLY A 62 8.22 -18.51 -34.36
CA GLY A 62 8.39 -19.65 -35.27
C GLY A 62 8.42 -21.04 -34.62
N GLY A 63 8.05 -21.18 -33.34
CA GLY A 63 8.03 -22.50 -32.71
C GLY A 63 7.71 -22.52 -31.22
N VAL A 64 7.87 -23.68 -30.61
CA VAL A 64 7.68 -23.88 -29.16
C VAL A 64 8.96 -24.48 -28.57
N LEU A 65 9.46 -23.86 -27.51
CA LEU A 65 10.56 -24.38 -26.72
C LEU A 65 10.01 -25.34 -25.63
N HIS A 66 10.29 -26.63 -25.78
CA HIS A 66 9.97 -27.67 -24.81
C HIS A 66 11.03 -27.77 -23.72
N LEU A 67 10.58 -27.75 -22.47
CA LEU A 67 11.42 -27.79 -21.27
C LEU A 67 11.35 -29.13 -20.52
N ASN A 68 10.61 -30.13 -21.02
CA ASN A 68 10.43 -31.43 -20.34
C ASN A 68 11.75 -32.16 -20.03
N THR A 69 12.78 -31.94 -20.84
CA THR A 69 14.12 -32.52 -20.68
C THR A 69 15.15 -31.51 -20.17
N ALA A 70 14.70 -30.34 -19.70
CA ALA A 70 15.58 -29.29 -19.20
C ALA A 70 16.28 -29.72 -17.91
N LYS A 71 17.58 -29.48 -17.84
CA LYS A 71 18.42 -29.73 -16.66
C LYS A 71 18.98 -28.41 -16.14
N TYR A 72 19.06 -28.31 -14.82
CA TYR A 72 19.56 -27.15 -14.10
C TYR A 72 20.62 -27.61 -13.09
N GLU A 73 21.87 -27.22 -13.31
CA GLU A 73 23.03 -27.71 -12.54
C GLU A 73 23.78 -26.53 -11.93
N LEU A 74 24.02 -26.58 -10.62
CA LEU A 74 24.86 -25.59 -9.95
C LEU A 74 26.33 -25.88 -10.26
N LEU A 75 27.07 -24.89 -10.73
CA LEU A 75 28.50 -25.02 -11.01
C LEU A 75 29.34 -24.94 -9.72
N ALA A 76 30.61 -25.32 -9.84
CA ALA A 76 31.56 -25.39 -8.72
C ALA A 76 31.78 -24.06 -7.97
N ASP A 77 31.45 -22.92 -8.59
CA ASP A 77 31.51 -21.61 -7.95
C ASP A 77 30.39 -21.34 -6.93
N GLY A 78 29.42 -22.26 -6.82
CA GLY A 78 28.32 -22.19 -5.86
C GLY A 78 27.27 -21.10 -6.13
N ARG A 79 27.36 -20.38 -7.26
CA ARG A 79 26.47 -19.26 -7.59
C ARG A 79 25.97 -19.23 -9.03
N THR A 80 26.61 -19.96 -9.92
CA THR A 80 26.25 -20.04 -11.34
C THR A 80 25.43 -21.29 -11.61
N THR A 81 24.28 -21.14 -12.27
CA THR A 81 23.47 -22.29 -12.71
C THR A 81 23.61 -22.48 -14.23
N ARG A 82 24.01 -23.68 -14.65
CA ARG A 82 23.99 -24.13 -16.03
C ARG A 82 22.62 -24.70 -16.39
N CYS A 83 22.10 -24.29 -17.53
CA CYS A 83 20.85 -24.77 -18.10
C CYS A 83 21.11 -25.51 -19.43
N SER A 84 20.57 -26.71 -19.59
CA SER A 84 20.75 -27.52 -20.81
C SER A 84 19.51 -28.39 -21.10
N GLY A 85 19.48 -29.07 -22.26
CA GLY A 85 18.49 -30.11 -22.55
C GLY A 85 17.13 -29.63 -23.05
N THR A 86 16.94 -28.35 -23.35
CA THR A 86 15.69 -27.83 -23.95
C THR A 86 15.62 -28.15 -25.45
N ARG A 87 14.42 -28.39 -25.98
CA ARG A 87 14.22 -28.70 -27.41
C ARG A 87 13.27 -27.69 -28.06
N PHE A 88 13.71 -27.04 -29.12
CA PHE A 88 12.85 -26.19 -29.94
C PHE A 88 12.14 -27.00 -31.02
N VAL A 89 10.83 -26.83 -31.16
CA VAL A 89 9.99 -27.48 -32.18
C VAL A 89 9.40 -26.38 -33.07
N PRO A 90 9.84 -26.27 -34.34
CA PRO A 90 9.32 -25.27 -35.26
C PRO A 90 7.84 -25.49 -35.59
N THR A 91 7.10 -24.40 -35.77
CA THR A 91 5.73 -24.46 -36.31
C THR A 91 5.76 -24.48 -37.85
N PRO A 92 4.78 -25.11 -38.52
CA PRO A 92 4.72 -25.14 -39.99
C PRO A 92 4.61 -23.74 -40.62
N VAL A 93 3.98 -22.80 -39.90
CA VAL A 93 3.87 -21.40 -40.28
C VAL A 93 4.64 -20.57 -39.25
N TYR A 94 5.49 -19.67 -39.71
CA TYR A 94 6.23 -18.78 -38.83
C TYR A 94 5.28 -17.80 -38.14
N GLN A 95 5.23 -17.83 -36.82
CA GLN A 95 4.41 -16.95 -36.00
C GLN A 95 5.29 -16.02 -35.17
N VAL A 96 4.85 -14.78 -34.93
CA VAL A 96 5.51 -13.84 -34.02
C VAL A 96 4.57 -13.52 -32.86
N LYS A 97 5.10 -13.46 -31.63
CA LYS A 97 4.34 -13.00 -30.47
C LYS A 97 4.33 -11.48 -30.47
N LEU A 98 3.15 -10.88 -30.63
CA LEU A 98 2.96 -9.44 -30.50
C LEU A 98 2.53 -9.13 -29.07
N GLU A 99 3.35 -8.37 -28.34
CA GLU A 99 2.99 -7.79 -27.06
C GLU A 99 2.69 -6.29 -27.28
N GLY A 100 1.43 -5.92 -27.09
CA GLY A 100 0.97 -4.54 -27.22
C GLY A 100 0.65 -3.94 -25.85
N VAL A 101 0.82 -2.63 -25.73
CA VAL A 101 0.30 -1.86 -24.60
C VAL A 101 -0.92 -1.09 -25.04
N ALA A 102 -1.99 -1.14 -24.25
CA ALA A 102 -3.17 -0.32 -24.44
C ALA A 102 -3.31 0.64 -23.26
N LYS A 103 -3.79 1.86 -23.51
CA LYS A 103 -4.12 2.81 -22.45
C LYS A 103 -5.34 2.31 -21.67
N VAL A 104 -5.13 1.63 -20.55
CA VAL A 104 -6.21 1.10 -19.70
C VAL A 104 -6.72 2.16 -18.70
N GLY A 105 -5.93 3.20 -18.43
CA GLY A 105 -6.30 4.27 -17.50
C GLY A 105 -5.11 5.18 -17.20
N HIS A 106 -5.33 6.18 -16.34
CA HIS A 106 -4.26 7.04 -15.84
C HIS A 106 -3.96 6.68 -14.39
N ARG A 107 -2.68 6.56 -14.05
CA ARG A 107 -2.22 6.47 -12.67
C ARG A 107 -1.69 7.85 -12.29
N ALA A 108 -2.35 8.54 -11.37
CA ALA A 108 -1.86 9.79 -10.83
C ALA A 108 -0.85 9.48 -9.71
N ILE A 109 0.35 10.05 -9.82
CA ILE A 109 1.32 10.11 -8.73
C ILE A 109 1.43 11.58 -8.37
N PHE A 110 1.16 11.90 -7.11
CA PHE A 110 1.37 13.26 -6.58
C PHE A 110 2.72 13.28 -5.88
N ILE A 111 3.65 14.07 -6.40
CA ILE A 111 4.94 14.31 -5.77
C ILE A 111 4.81 15.61 -4.98
N GLY A 112 4.67 15.48 -3.66
CA GLY A 112 4.75 16.61 -2.73
C GLY A 112 6.21 16.86 -2.34
N GLY A 113 6.65 18.13 -2.37
CA GLY A 113 7.97 18.53 -1.94
C GLY A 113 7.91 19.77 -1.06
N PHE A 114 8.81 19.87 -0.10
CA PHE A 114 9.03 21.05 0.73
C PHE A 114 10.36 21.69 0.32
N ARG A 115 10.41 23.04 0.25
CA ARG A 115 11.60 23.82 -0.13
C ARG A 115 12.24 24.56 1.05
N ASP A 116 11.76 24.31 2.26
CA ASP A 116 12.26 24.99 3.46
C ASP A 116 13.66 24.47 3.81
N PRO A 117 14.71 25.32 3.75
CA PRO A 117 16.08 24.90 4.03
C PRO A 117 16.29 24.44 5.48
N ILE A 118 15.50 24.95 6.44
CA ILE A 118 15.56 24.52 7.85
C ILE A 118 15.00 23.11 7.97
N LEU A 119 13.85 22.84 7.35
CA LEU A 119 13.22 21.52 7.37
C LEU A 119 14.08 20.47 6.63
N ILE A 120 14.67 20.86 5.50
CA ILE A 120 15.55 19.99 4.72
C ILE A 120 16.82 19.66 5.52
N ALA A 121 17.41 20.65 6.20
CA ALA A 121 18.58 20.43 7.06
C ALA A 121 18.29 19.49 8.24
N GLY A 122 17.07 19.51 8.77
CA GLY A 122 16.60 18.63 9.85
C GLY A 122 15.79 17.42 9.40
N LEU A 123 15.91 17.00 8.14
CA LEU A 123 15.02 15.98 7.57
C LEU A 123 15.16 14.63 8.26
N ASP A 124 16.38 14.20 8.56
CA ASP A 124 16.60 12.91 9.22
C ASP A 124 16.01 12.90 10.64
N ASP A 125 16.20 13.97 11.41
CA ASP A 125 15.60 14.14 12.74
C ASP A 125 14.06 14.12 12.68
N LEU A 126 13.48 14.78 11.68
CA LEU A 126 12.04 14.74 11.45
C LEU A 126 11.58 13.32 11.12
N LEU A 127 12.27 12.62 10.22
CA LEU A 127 11.93 11.25 9.83
C LEU A 127 12.03 10.30 11.03
N ASP A 128 13.05 10.43 11.86
CA ASP A 128 13.21 9.61 13.05
C ASP A 128 12.17 9.91 14.12
N ARG A 129 11.79 11.18 14.30
CA ARG A 129 10.64 11.56 15.13
C ARG A 129 9.34 10.95 14.61
N VAL A 130 9.08 11.04 13.31
CA VAL A 130 7.86 10.48 12.68
C VAL A 130 7.84 8.94 12.78
N ARG A 131 8.97 8.28 12.55
CA ARG A 131 9.12 6.82 12.72
C ARG A 131 8.92 6.39 14.17
N SER A 132 9.46 7.15 15.11
CA SER A 132 9.29 6.87 16.55
C SER A 132 7.85 7.09 16.97
N TYR A 133 7.22 8.19 16.51
CA TYR A 133 5.81 8.49 16.74
C TYR A 133 4.88 7.41 16.17
N THR A 134 5.14 6.92 14.96
CA THR A 134 4.32 5.88 14.34
C THR A 134 4.53 4.48 14.95
N LYS A 135 5.69 4.21 15.57
CA LYS A 135 5.95 2.95 16.30
C LYS A 135 5.43 2.97 17.74
N ALA A 136 5.33 4.14 18.36
CA ALA A 136 4.90 4.25 19.75
C ALA A 136 3.39 3.96 19.85
N LYS A 137 3.01 2.98 20.68
CA LYS A 137 1.61 2.87 21.13
C LYS A 137 1.28 4.11 21.94
N LYS A 138 0.22 4.80 21.54
CA LYS A 138 -0.28 5.97 22.23
C LYS A 138 -0.66 5.60 23.66
N ARG A 139 -0.02 6.23 24.65
CA ARG A 139 -0.36 6.02 26.07
C ARG A 139 -1.59 6.87 26.37
N VAL A 140 -2.72 6.21 26.62
CA VAL A 140 -3.97 6.90 26.93
C VAL A 140 -4.00 7.30 28.41
N PRO A 141 -4.25 8.58 28.76
CA PRO A 141 -4.30 9.01 30.16
C PRO A 141 -5.56 8.51 30.87
N SER A 142 -5.47 8.09 32.13
CA SER A 142 -6.65 7.75 32.96
C SER A 142 -7.36 8.98 33.54
N SER A 143 -6.66 10.11 33.65
CA SER A 143 -7.21 11.40 34.10
C SER A 143 -8.00 12.11 33.00
N THR A 144 -8.69 13.21 33.35
CA THR A 144 -9.30 14.13 32.36
C THR A 144 -8.32 14.47 31.25
N ALA A 145 -8.74 14.29 30.00
CA ALA A 145 -7.88 14.45 28.84
C ALA A 145 -8.69 14.88 27.60
N PRO A 146 -8.05 15.53 26.62
CA PRO A 146 -8.71 15.84 25.36
C PRO A 146 -9.01 14.57 24.56
N LEU A 147 -10.04 14.59 23.72
CA LEU A 147 -10.44 13.47 22.88
C LEU A 147 -9.29 12.98 22.00
N SER A 148 -8.48 13.90 21.49
CA SER A 148 -7.26 13.59 20.72
C SER A 148 -6.19 12.83 21.50
N ALA A 149 -6.22 12.80 22.84
CA ALA A 149 -5.33 11.98 23.68
C ALA A 149 -5.91 10.58 23.96
N ILE A 150 -7.22 10.38 23.76
CA ILE A 150 -7.92 9.11 24.03
C ILE A 150 -8.18 8.33 22.74
N ALA A 151 -8.76 8.96 21.72
CA ALA A 151 -9.11 8.31 20.46
C ALA A 151 -7.87 7.95 19.63
N SER A 152 -7.80 6.74 19.07
CA SER A 152 -6.70 6.33 18.19
C SER A 152 -6.82 6.98 16.81
N VAL A 153 -8.05 7.22 16.35
CA VAL A 153 -8.33 7.94 15.12
C VAL A 153 -9.41 8.98 15.37
N VAL A 154 -9.17 10.22 14.93
CA VAL A 154 -10.18 11.27 14.81
C VAL A 154 -10.07 11.80 13.39
N ARG A 155 -11.09 11.58 12.57
CA ARG A 155 -11.05 11.94 11.15
C ARG A 155 -12.37 12.45 10.64
N HIS A 156 -12.27 13.06 9.46
CA HIS A 156 -13.38 13.55 8.68
C HIS A 156 -13.23 13.05 7.22
N LYS A 157 -14.34 12.79 6.52
CA LYS A 157 -14.38 12.59 5.08
C LYS A 157 -15.70 13.06 4.46
N ASN A 158 -15.66 13.51 3.21
CA ASN A 158 -16.89 13.72 2.43
C ASN A 158 -17.63 12.38 2.25
N SER A 159 -18.93 12.36 2.52
CA SER A 159 -19.84 11.24 2.24
C SER A 159 -20.69 11.63 1.04
N GLY A 160 -20.18 11.36 -0.16
CA GLY A 160 -20.76 11.90 -1.37
C GLY A 160 -20.68 13.45 -1.43
N PRO A 161 -21.46 14.08 -2.34
CA PRO A 161 -21.33 15.51 -2.61
C PRO A 161 -22.08 16.41 -1.60
N PHE A 162 -22.99 15.86 -0.80
CA PHE A 162 -23.89 16.65 0.06
C PHE A 162 -23.65 16.46 1.56
N GLU A 163 -22.78 15.53 1.95
CA GLU A 163 -22.63 15.17 3.36
C GLU A 163 -21.15 15.13 3.77
N LEU A 164 -20.97 15.33 5.07
CA LEU A 164 -19.69 15.47 5.75
C LEU A 164 -19.71 14.49 6.93
N THR A 165 -18.75 13.56 7.01
CA THR A 165 -18.79 12.48 8.01
C THR A 165 -17.56 12.49 8.91
N PHE A 166 -17.79 12.30 10.21
CA PHE A 166 -16.81 12.26 11.28
C PHE A 166 -16.76 10.87 11.89
N ASP A 167 -15.55 10.34 12.03
CA ASP A 167 -15.31 9.08 12.71
C ASP A 167 -14.33 9.32 13.86
N VAL A 168 -14.70 8.81 15.04
CA VAL A 168 -13.81 8.72 16.21
C VAL A 168 -13.70 7.25 16.56
N MET A 169 -12.49 6.69 16.61
CA MET A 169 -12.24 5.27 16.90
C MET A 169 -11.32 5.11 18.10
N PHE A 170 -11.45 3.98 18.81
CA PHE A 170 -10.68 3.65 20.01
C PHE A 170 -9.99 2.29 19.85
N ASP A 171 -8.83 2.12 20.50
CA ASP A 171 -8.04 0.89 20.42
C ASP A 171 -8.59 -0.23 21.33
N ASP A 172 -9.39 0.11 22.35
CA ASP A 172 -9.99 -0.86 23.26
C ASP A 172 -11.36 -0.40 23.80
N ASP A 173 -12.08 -1.37 24.35
CA ASP A 173 -13.45 -1.23 24.86
C ASP A 173 -13.52 -0.33 26.10
N ALA A 174 -12.50 -0.29 26.95
CA ALA A 174 -12.49 0.56 28.14
C ALA A 174 -12.49 2.06 27.77
N HIS A 175 -11.64 2.46 26.84
CA HIS A 175 -11.59 3.84 26.34
C HIS A 175 -12.84 4.21 25.54
N PHE A 176 -13.38 3.28 24.75
CA PHE A 176 -14.65 3.47 24.06
C PHE A 176 -15.80 3.73 25.05
N ARG A 177 -15.95 2.87 26.07
CA ARG A 177 -17.00 3.00 27.09
C ARG A 177 -16.86 4.28 27.90
N ARG A 178 -15.63 4.69 28.24
CA ARG A 178 -15.37 5.97 28.89
C ARG A 178 -15.97 7.14 28.13
N VAL A 179 -15.70 7.22 26.82
CA VAL A 179 -16.23 8.31 25.98
C VAL A 179 -17.73 8.16 25.73
N ARG A 180 -18.24 6.94 25.59
CA ARG A 180 -19.68 6.69 25.42
C ARG A 180 -20.48 7.11 26.65
N ASN A 181 -20.04 6.71 27.84
CA ASN A 181 -20.77 6.96 29.09
C ASN A 181 -20.74 8.45 29.48
N ALA A 182 -19.62 9.14 29.22
CA ALA A 182 -19.51 10.57 29.44
C ALA A 182 -20.28 11.42 28.40
N ASP A 183 -20.67 10.81 27.28
CA ASP A 183 -21.37 11.41 26.13
C ASP A 183 -20.93 12.85 25.73
N PRO A 184 -19.62 13.11 25.56
CA PRO A 184 -19.13 14.43 25.18
C PRO A 184 -19.32 14.73 23.69
N LEU A 185 -19.84 13.77 22.90
CA LEU A 185 -20.07 13.82 21.45
C LEU A 185 -21.56 13.88 21.09
N ASN A 186 -22.39 14.38 22.01
CA ASN A 186 -23.82 14.54 21.79
C ASN A 186 -24.17 15.63 20.75
N ASN A 187 -25.42 15.60 20.28
CA ASN A 187 -25.89 16.45 19.19
C ASN A 187 -25.77 17.95 19.51
N ASP A 188 -25.96 18.37 20.76
CA ASP A 188 -25.85 19.80 21.14
C ASP A 188 -24.42 20.31 20.97
N VAL A 189 -23.43 19.49 21.33
CA VAL A 189 -22.01 19.80 21.11
C VAL A 189 -21.71 19.90 19.63
N ILE A 190 -22.21 18.98 18.80
CA ILE A 190 -21.98 19.00 17.34
C ILE A 190 -22.62 20.23 16.68
N CYS A 191 -23.87 20.54 17.02
CA CYS A 191 -24.55 21.74 16.54
C CYS A 191 -23.78 23.01 16.86
N ARG A 192 -23.25 23.11 18.10
CA ARG A 192 -22.44 24.25 18.53
C ARG A 192 -21.09 24.34 17.81
N LEU A 193 -20.38 23.22 17.67
CA LEU A 193 -19.04 23.20 17.06
C LEU A 193 -19.06 23.50 15.57
N TYR A 194 -20.09 23.04 14.85
CA TYR A 194 -20.20 23.19 13.40
C TYR A 194 -21.18 24.27 12.96
N HIS A 195 -21.81 24.97 13.91
CA HIS A 195 -22.80 26.02 13.66
C HIS A 195 -23.96 25.55 12.77
N ILE A 196 -24.46 24.34 13.06
CA ILE A 196 -25.56 23.70 12.34
C ILE A 196 -26.78 23.51 13.23
N LYS A 197 -27.93 23.16 12.63
CA LYS A 197 -29.13 22.82 13.36
C LYS A 197 -29.23 21.31 13.59
N PRO A 198 -30.03 20.84 14.56
CA PRO A 198 -30.26 19.42 14.77
C PRO A 198 -30.76 18.67 13.52
N GLU A 199 -31.55 19.32 12.66
CA GLU A 199 -32.05 18.77 11.40
C GLU A 199 -30.95 18.50 10.34
N ASP A 200 -29.79 19.12 10.50
CA ASP A 200 -28.64 18.91 9.60
C ASP A 200 -27.82 17.67 9.99
N ILE A 201 -28.05 17.10 11.18
CA ILE A 201 -27.41 15.85 11.61
C ILE A 201 -28.18 14.67 11.00
N VAL A 202 -27.54 13.97 10.08
CA VAL A 202 -28.08 12.78 9.40
C VAL A 202 -28.00 11.55 10.31
N VAL A 203 -26.86 11.38 10.98
CA VAL A 203 -26.64 10.32 11.97
C VAL A 203 -25.64 10.81 13.00
N SER A 204 -25.83 10.43 14.26
CA SER A 204 -24.87 10.60 15.35
C SER A 204 -25.07 9.43 16.30
N MET A 205 -24.12 8.50 16.33
CA MET A 205 -24.27 7.27 17.10
C MET A 205 -22.93 6.65 17.49
N TYR A 206 -22.94 5.93 18.61
CA TYR A 206 -21.89 5.00 18.98
C TYR A 206 -22.15 3.64 18.31
N PHE A 207 -21.12 3.09 17.69
CA PHE A 207 -21.14 1.80 17.00
C PHE A 207 -20.15 0.84 17.66
N GLU A 208 -20.68 0.02 18.58
CA GLU A 208 -19.88 -0.82 19.49
C GLU A 208 -19.01 -1.85 18.75
N ALA A 209 -19.54 -2.46 17.68
CA ALA A 209 -18.82 -3.47 16.90
C ALA A 209 -17.49 -2.97 16.32
N ALA A 210 -17.34 -1.66 16.12
CA ALA A 210 -16.11 -1.03 15.64
C ALA A 210 -15.39 -0.18 16.70
N LEU A 211 -15.87 -0.18 17.96
CA LEU A 211 -15.40 0.70 19.03
C LEU A 211 -15.29 2.15 18.52
N ALA A 212 -16.37 2.66 17.93
CA ALA A 212 -16.35 3.92 17.21
C ALA A 212 -17.57 4.78 17.49
N TRP A 213 -17.42 6.09 17.31
CA TRP A 213 -18.51 7.04 17.18
C TRP A 213 -18.54 7.58 15.75
N LYS A 214 -19.75 7.68 15.20
CA LYS A 214 -20.02 8.09 13.82
C LYS A 214 -20.99 9.26 13.84
N CYS A 215 -20.62 10.35 13.19
CA CYS A 215 -21.53 11.46 12.93
C CYS A 215 -21.48 11.86 11.46
N THR A 216 -22.63 12.09 10.85
CA THR A 216 -22.72 12.64 9.49
C THR A 216 -23.64 13.84 9.53
N ILE A 217 -23.18 14.94 8.97
CA ILE A 217 -23.91 16.20 8.87
C ILE A 217 -24.09 16.58 7.40
N ARG A 218 -25.15 17.32 7.09
CA ARG A 218 -25.36 17.92 5.77
C ARG A 218 -24.34 19.03 5.54
N ARG A 219 -23.81 19.11 4.32
CA ARG A 219 -22.99 20.24 3.91
C ARG A 219 -23.89 21.44 3.62
N PRO A 220 -23.44 22.67 3.94
CA PRO A 220 -24.18 23.87 3.55
C PRO A 220 -24.13 24.11 2.03
N TRP A 221 -23.19 23.49 1.31
CA TRP A 221 -22.97 23.63 -0.13
C TRP A 221 -22.59 22.27 -0.73
N ALA A 222 -23.07 21.98 -1.93
CA ALA A 222 -22.67 20.78 -2.65
C ALA A 222 -21.17 20.84 -3.01
N GLN A 223 -20.47 19.72 -2.87
CA GLN A 223 -19.06 19.60 -3.18
C GLN A 223 -18.78 20.04 -4.63
N GLY A 224 -17.84 20.98 -4.82
CA GLY A 224 -17.42 21.45 -6.14
C GLY A 224 -18.41 22.41 -6.82
N SER A 225 -19.43 22.89 -6.09
CA SER A 225 -20.33 23.94 -6.60
C SER A 225 -19.65 25.31 -6.69
N VAL A 226 -20.20 26.19 -7.52
CA VAL A 226 -19.69 27.56 -7.69
C VAL A 226 -19.78 28.32 -6.36
N GLY A 227 -18.64 28.84 -5.88
CA GLY A 227 -18.55 29.57 -4.62
C GLY A 227 -18.17 28.70 -3.40
N GLU A 228 -18.07 27.39 -3.57
CA GLU A 228 -17.61 26.46 -2.55
C GLU A 228 -16.10 26.64 -2.27
N ARG A 229 -15.71 26.69 -1.00
CA ARG A 229 -14.34 27.06 -0.57
C ARG A 229 -13.53 25.91 0.01
N ASP A 230 -14.15 24.78 0.33
CA ASP A 230 -13.52 23.64 0.97
C ASP A 230 -13.98 22.30 0.36
N THR A 231 -13.57 22.07 -0.88
CA THR A 231 -14.00 20.92 -1.67
C THR A 231 -13.62 19.59 -1.03
N LEU A 232 -12.56 19.58 -0.23
CA LEU A 232 -12.05 18.37 0.43
C LEU A 232 -12.48 18.24 1.90
N GLY A 233 -13.10 19.26 2.50
CA GLY A 233 -13.42 19.23 3.93
C GLY A 233 -12.14 19.20 4.77
N THR A 234 -11.18 20.06 4.44
CA THR A 234 -9.82 20.05 4.99
C THR A 234 -9.85 20.37 6.48
N ALA A 235 -9.28 19.47 7.29
CA ALA A 235 -9.18 19.63 8.75
C ALA A 235 -10.52 19.82 9.51
N GLN A 236 -11.66 19.47 8.91
CA GLN A 236 -12.98 19.60 9.56
C GLN A 236 -13.14 18.78 10.86
N HIS A 237 -12.26 17.81 11.11
CA HIS A 237 -12.21 17.05 12.36
C HIS A 237 -11.53 17.80 13.52
N ALA A 238 -10.82 18.90 13.25
CA ALA A 238 -10.03 19.63 14.23
C ALA A 238 -10.84 20.13 15.46
N PRO A 239 -12.09 20.63 15.32
CA PRO A 239 -12.90 21.02 16.47
C PRO A 239 -13.15 19.89 17.49
N LEU A 240 -13.16 18.63 17.05
CA LEU A 240 -13.36 17.48 17.92
C LEU A 240 -12.14 17.16 18.79
N LEU A 241 -10.93 17.53 18.34
CA LEU A 241 -9.68 17.14 18.98
C LEU A 241 -9.54 17.67 20.41
N GLY A 242 -10.13 18.83 20.69
CA GLY A 242 -10.06 19.52 21.98
C GLY A 242 -11.21 19.21 22.94
N ILE A 243 -12.17 18.37 22.55
CA ILE A 243 -13.28 18.00 23.43
C ILE A 243 -12.74 17.31 24.68
N VAL A 244 -13.11 17.81 25.86
CA VAL A 244 -12.63 17.29 27.14
C VAL A 244 -13.45 16.06 27.54
N VAL A 245 -12.75 14.99 27.90
CA VAL A 245 -13.36 13.74 28.39
C VAL A 245 -12.97 13.55 29.87
N PRO A 246 -13.94 13.31 30.78
CA PRO A 246 -13.69 13.05 32.20
C PRO A 246 -12.86 11.76 32.42
N PRO A 247 -12.30 11.52 33.62
CA PRO A 247 -11.50 10.30 33.90
C PRO A 247 -12.31 9.01 33.71
N LEU A 248 -11.61 7.86 33.68
CA LEU A 248 -12.27 6.56 33.79
C LEU A 248 -12.97 6.48 35.15
N GLU A 249 -14.28 6.23 35.15
CA GLU A 249 -15.00 5.82 36.37
C GLU A 249 -14.48 4.44 36.80
N GLU A 250 -14.16 4.28 38.10
CA GLU A 250 -13.77 3.00 38.69
C GLU A 250 -14.91 1.97 38.70
#